data_AF-A0A8H4KV34-F1
#
_entry.id   AF-A0A8H4KV34-F1
#
_cell.length_a   1.000
_cell.length_b   1.000
_cell.length_c   1.000
_cell.angle_alpha   90.00
_cell.angle_beta   90.00
_cell.angle_gamma   90.00
#
_symmetry.space_group_name_H-M   'P 1'
#
loop_
_entity.id
_entity.type
_entity.pdbx_description
1 polymer ?
#
loop_
_entity_poly.entity_id
_entity_poly.type
_entity_poly.pdbx_seq_one_letter_code
_entity_poly.pdbx_strand_id
1 'polypeptide(L)'
;MDNLFPRLSHPIQTGATVLGSRLGATLPNVSIEKDTIVDWPRRSGLSLMSDNGTHFLVGCVLMESQWDSTWLESARDRRDLAILPLRRVATYCVATDTRYGFLLTPGEVVVVRVSGTHNDYTQSCRIEWQAVPWGASGPQTLTVGLSLWFIAMMSLNPAHHGLCPPGAAPPLNLWLRYQDPAGVTAYKHHLSLRQVFDPPAGALVGDAPPT
;
A
#
# COMPACT_ATOMS: atom_id res chain seq x y z
N MET A 1 19.01 -7.84 3.63
CA MET A 1 17.84 -7.02 4.00
C MET A 1 18.25 -5.57 4.31
N ASP A 2 19.40 -5.36 4.95
CA ASP A 2 19.83 -4.06 5.53
C ASP A 2 19.98 -2.90 4.54
N ASN A 3 20.08 -3.17 3.25
CA ASN A 3 20.24 -2.13 2.21
C ASN A 3 18.95 -1.79 1.45
N LEU A 4 17.83 -2.47 1.69
CA LEU A 4 16.59 -2.24 0.93
C LEU A 4 16.03 -0.84 1.18
N PHE A 5 15.77 -0.52 2.44
CA PHE A 5 15.11 0.72 2.82
C PHE A 5 15.96 1.98 2.63
N PRO A 6 17.28 1.95 2.91
CA PRO A 6 18.16 3.05 2.52
C PRO A 6 18.10 3.36 1.01
N ARG A 7 18.01 2.32 0.16
CA ARG A 7 17.87 2.51 -1.30
C ARG A 7 16.51 3.05 -1.73
N LEU A 8 15.46 2.85 -0.94
CA LEU A 8 14.12 3.36 -1.21
C LEU A 8 13.90 4.79 -0.73
N SER A 9 14.74 5.31 0.18
CA SER A 9 14.61 6.66 0.73
C SER A 9 14.50 7.74 -0.36
N HIS A 10 15.48 7.79 -1.27
CA HIS A 10 15.52 8.79 -2.34
C HIS A 10 14.38 8.63 -3.36
N PRO A 11 14.04 7.43 -3.86
CA PRO A 11 12.84 7.21 -4.67
C PRO A 11 11.53 7.62 -3.99
N ILE A 12 11.37 7.34 -2.69
CA ILE A 12 10.19 7.73 -1.92
C ILE A 12 10.11 9.25 -1.82
N GLN A 13 11.20 9.92 -1.47
CA GLN A 13 11.25 11.38 -1.37
C GLN A 13 10.92 12.04 -2.72
N THR A 14 11.54 11.57 -3.80
CA THR A 14 11.28 12.08 -5.16
C THR A 14 9.83 11.86 -5.58
N GLY A 15 9.29 10.67 -5.31
CA GLY A 15 7.89 10.35 -5.59
C GLY A 15 6.92 11.22 -4.78
N ALA A 16 7.22 11.47 -3.50
CA ALA A 16 6.44 12.34 -2.63
C ALA A 16 6.43 13.79 -3.15
N THR A 17 7.56 14.32 -3.63
CA THR A 17 7.62 15.66 -4.25
C THR A 17 6.71 15.73 -5.49
N VAL A 18 6.77 14.73 -6.37
CA VAL A 18 5.94 14.69 -7.58
C VAL A 18 4.46 14.55 -7.23
N LEU A 19 4.11 13.69 -6.28
CA LEU A 19 2.73 13.50 -5.84
C LEU A 19 2.18 14.77 -5.17
N GLY A 20 2.97 15.40 -4.30
CA GLY A 20 2.62 16.67 -3.66
C GLY A 20 2.36 17.78 -4.67
N SER A 21 3.21 17.92 -5.68
CA SER A 21 2.99 18.86 -6.79
C SER A 21 1.64 18.64 -7.48
N ARG A 22 1.23 17.39 -7.71
CA ARG A 22 -0.07 17.06 -8.33
C ARG A 22 -1.26 17.25 -7.40
N LEU A 23 -1.05 17.13 -6.09
CA LEU A 23 -2.03 17.44 -5.06
C LEU A 23 -2.19 18.95 -4.84
N GLY A 24 -1.21 19.76 -5.27
CA GLY A 24 -1.13 21.17 -4.87
C GLY A 24 -0.81 21.33 -3.37
N ALA A 25 -0.17 20.34 -2.76
CA ALA A 25 0.12 20.30 -1.33
C ALA A 25 1.52 19.75 -1.06
N THR A 26 2.15 20.21 0.02
CA THR A 26 3.40 19.60 0.49
C THR A 26 3.06 18.36 1.31
N LEU A 27 3.63 17.22 0.92
CA LEU A 27 3.49 15.97 1.67
C LEU A 27 4.47 15.94 2.86
N PRO A 28 4.14 15.21 3.94
CA PRO A 28 5.03 15.14 5.09
C PRO A 28 6.35 14.47 4.73
N ASN A 29 7.42 14.88 5.42
CA ASN A 29 8.65 14.10 5.43
C ASN A 29 8.38 12.76 6.10
N VAL A 30 8.94 11.70 5.53
CA VAL A 30 8.79 10.35 6.05
C VAL A 30 10.11 9.62 6.11
N SER A 31 10.27 8.82 7.15
CA SER A 31 11.41 7.94 7.38
C SER A 31 10.92 6.52 7.66
N ILE A 32 11.83 5.56 7.52
CA ILE A 32 11.54 4.15 7.81
C ILE A 32 12.10 3.83 9.17
N GLU A 33 11.20 3.55 10.10
CA GLU A 33 11.49 3.30 11.50
C GLU A 33 11.35 1.82 11.82
N LYS A 34 12.19 1.34 12.75
CA LYS A 34 12.19 -0.06 13.21
C LYS A 34 11.46 -0.16 14.53
N ASP A 35 10.78 -1.29 14.75
CA ASP A 35 10.16 -1.66 16.02
C ASP A 35 9.27 -0.54 16.61
N THR A 36 8.33 -0.05 15.81
CA THR A 36 7.46 1.07 16.17
C THR A 36 6.20 0.57 16.88
N ILE A 37 5.75 1.25 17.92
CA ILE A 37 4.48 0.94 18.58
C ILE A 37 3.33 1.27 17.62
N VAL A 38 2.38 0.34 17.48
CA VAL A 38 1.14 0.56 16.71
C VAL A 38 -0.08 0.63 17.63
N ASP A 39 -0.17 -0.27 18.60
CA ASP A 39 -1.19 -0.28 19.66
C ASP A 39 -0.67 -1.18 20.78
N TRP A 40 -0.41 -0.66 21.97
CA TRP A 40 0.31 -1.39 23.01
C TRP A 40 -0.41 -2.71 23.38
N PRO A 41 0.28 -3.87 23.39
CA PRO A 41 1.73 -4.09 23.28
C PRO A 41 2.24 -4.41 21.86
N ARG A 42 1.42 -4.26 20.83
CA ARG A 42 1.75 -4.57 19.43
C ARG A 42 2.75 -3.57 18.86
N ARG A 43 3.75 -4.11 18.16
CA ARG A 43 4.81 -3.36 17.50
C ARG A 43 4.95 -3.82 16.05
N SER A 44 5.04 -2.86 15.15
CA SER A 44 5.38 -3.08 13.75
C SER A 44 6.89 -3.18 13.64
N GLY A 45 7.40 -4.23 12.99
CA GLY A 45 8.84 -4.43 12.84
C GLY A 45 9.49 -3.34 12.00
N LEU A 46 8.75 -2.82 11.02
CA LEU A 46 9.15 -1.73 10.14
C LEU A 46 7.96 -0.88 9.79
N SER A 47 8.10 0.44 9.86
CA SER A 47 7.04 1.37 9.49
C SER A 47 7.57 2.55 8.70
N LEU A 48 6.81 3.02 7.72
CA LEU A 48 7.02 4.35 7.13
C LEU A 48 6.24 5.34 7.96
N MET A 49 6.92 6.30 8.58
CA MET A 49 6.31 7.25 9.50
C MET A 49 6.71 8.68 9.15
N SER A 50 5.85 9.63 9.47
CA SER A 50 6.22 11.04 9.51
C SER A 50 6.75 11.46 10.86
N ASP A 51 7.40 12.62 10.89
CA ASP A 51 8.00 13.23 12.09
C ASP A 51 7.00 13.45 13.24
N ASN A 52 5.69 13.55 12.95
CA ASN A 52 4.62 13.69 13.94
C ASN A 52 4.09 12.34 14.50
N GLY A 53 4.66 11.21 14.06
CA GLY A 53 4.26 9.88 14.52
C GLY A 53 3.14 9.20 13.74
N THR A 54 2.64 9.77 12.64
CA THR A 54 1.64 9.10 11.77
C THR A 54 2.27 7.95 10.99
N HIS A 55 1.68 6.76 11.04
CA HIS A 55 2.10 5.61 10.24
C HIS A 55 1.46 5.62 8.85
N PHE A 56 2.28 5.68 7.82
CA PHE A 56 1.86 5.55 6.43
C PHE A 56 1.91 4.09 5.95
N LEU A 57 2.89 3.34 6.41
CA LEU A 57 3.05 1.92 6.07
C LEU A 57 3.46 1.17 7.32
N VAL A 58 2.92 -0.04 7.51
CA VAL A 58 3.27 -0.92 8.64
C VAL A 58 3.69 -2.29 8.12
N GLY A 59 4.62 -2.95 8.80
CA GLY A 59 5.20 -4.18 8.29
C GLY A 59 5.66 -5.16 9.35
N CYS A 60 5.57 -6.44 9.02
CA CYS A 60 6.19 -7.50 9.81
C CYS A 60 7.41 -8.05 9.08
N VAL A 61 8.45 -8.36 9.84
CA VAL A 61 9.60 -9.13 9.35
C VAL A 61 9.48 -10.54 9.94
N LEU A 62 9.52 -11.54 9.07
CA LEU A 62 9.43 -12.96 9.43
C LEU A 62 10.61 -13.71 8.83
N MET A 63 11.02 -14.79 9.49
CA MET A 63 11.98 -15.75 8.93
C MET A 63 11.24 -16.69 7.96
N GLU A 64 11.93 -17.19 6.94
CA GLU A 64 11.33 -18.09 5.93
C GLU A 64 10.80 -19.38 6.57
N SER A 65 11.49 -19.89 7.59
CA SER A 65 11.02 -21.03 8.38
C SER A 65 9.70 -20.79 9.12
N GLN A 66 9.26 -19.54 9.23
CA GLN A 66 8.02 -19.18 9.90
C GLN A 66 6.85 -19.09 8.93
N TRP A 67 7.07 -18.67 7.67
CA TRP A 67 6.00 -18.45 6.71
C TRP A 67 6.47 -18.12 5.28
N ASP A 68 5.73 -18.60 4.28
CA ASP A 68 5.77 -18.13 2.89
C ASP A 68 4.34 -18.08 2.29
N SER A 69 4.14 -17.31 1.21
CA SER A 69 2.82 -17.06 0.62
C SER A 69 2.17 -18.30 0.01
N THR A 70 2.93 -19.32 -0.37
CA THR A 70 2.38 -20.55 -0.96
C THR A 70 1.51 -21.32 0.03
N TRP A 71 1.67 -21.06 1.34
CA TRP A 71 0.83 -21.63 2.39
C TRP A 71 -0.62 -21.12 2.30
N LEU A 72 -0.85 -19.93 1.73
CA LEU A 72 -2.19 -19.39 1.52
C LEU A 72 -2.97 -20.16 0.44
N GLU A 73 -2.25 -20.68 -0.56
CA GLU A 73 -2.84 -21.38 -1.71
C GLU A 73 -2.96 -22.88 -1.47
N SER A 74 -1.96 -23.47 -0.81
CA SER A 74 -1.84 -24.93 -0.59
C SER A 74 -2.59 -25.45 0.63
N ALA A 75 -2.97 -24.58 1.57
CA ALA A 75 -3.65 -25.01 2.78
C ALA A 75 -5.08 -25.45 2.49
N ARG A 76 -5.32 -26.77 2.46
CA ARG A 76 -6.67 -27.36 2.62
C ARG A 76 -7.05 -27.46 4.11
N ASP A 77 -6.10 -27.78 4.99
CA ASP A 77 -6.36 -28.04 6.43
C ASP A 77 -5.75 -27.01 7.41
N ARG A 78 -4.88 -26.09 6.94
CA ARG A 78 -4.17 -25.10 7.79
C ARG A 78 -4.41 -23.63 7.40
N ARG A 79 -5.52 -23.32 6.69
CA ARG A 79 -5.80 -21.94 6.22
C ARG A 79 -5.81 -20.93 7.36
N ASP A 80 -6.34 -21.32 8.50
CA ASP A 80 -6.46 -20.44 9.67
C ASP A 80 -5.11 -20.01 10.24
N LEU A 81 -4.07 -20.86 10.10
CA LEU A 81 -2.71 -20.53 10.51
C LEU A 81 -1.96 -19.78 9.40
N ALA A 82 -2.15 -20.18 8.14
CA ALA A 82 -1.49 -19.55 6.99
C ALA A 82 -1.84 -18.06 6.85
N ILE A 83 -3.05 -17.65 7.23
CA ILE A 83 -3.49 -16.26 7.14
C ILE A 83 -3.00 -15.39 8.32
N LEU A 84 -2.44 -15.96 9.39
CA LEU A 84 -2.10 -15.21 10.62
C LEU A 84 -1.14 -14.04 10.38
N PRO A 85 -0.08 -14.15 9.55
CA PRO A 85 0.77 -13.00 9.24
C PRO A 85 0.01 -11.85 8.58
N LEU A 86 -0.89 -12.15 7.63
CA LEU A 86 -1.71 -11.14 6.99
C LEU A 86 -2.69 -10.50 7.98
N ARG A 87 -3.30 -11.30 8.85
CA ARG A 87 -4.16 -10.79 9.94
C ARG A 87 -3.39 -9.87 10.89
N ARG A 88 -2.14 -10.20 11.21
CA ARG A 88 -1.27 -9.37 12.05
C ARG A 88 -1.02 -8.00 11.41
N VAL A 89 -0.64 -7.96 10.13
CA VAL A 89 -0.48 -6.71 9.39
C VAL A 89 -1.79 -5.93 9.32
N ALA A 90 -2.92 -6.61 9.08
CA ALA A 90 -4.24 -5.96 9.09
C ALA A 90 -4.60 -5.37 10.46
N THR A 91 -4.24 -6.04 11.56
CA THR A 91 -4.39 -5.46 12.91
C THR A 91 -3.58 -4.18 13.07
N TYR A 92 -2.36 -4.12 12.51
CA TYR A 92 -1.55 -2.90 12.55
C TYR A 92 -2.17 -1.79 11.72
N CYS A 93 -2.66 -2.10 10.51
CA CYS A 93 -3.42 -1.17 9.69
C CYS A 93 -4.63 -0.59 10.42
N VAL A 94 -5.43 -1.43 11.08
CA VAL A 94 -6.59 -1.04 11.92
C VAL A 94 -6.17 -0.14 13.07
N ALA A 95 -5.07 -0.45 13.73
CA ALA A 95 -4.55 0.30 14.87
C ALA A 95 -4.01 1.68 14.50
N THR A 96 -3.43 1.85 13.31
CA THR A 96 -2.76 3.10 12.93
C THR A 96 -3.47 3.90 11.84
N ASP A 97 -4.71 3.50 11.50
CA ASP A 97 -5.50 4.07 10.40
C ASP A 97 -4.75 4.16 9.06
N THR A 98 -3.94 3.14 8.74
CA THR A 98 -3.35 3.03 7.40
C THR A 98 -3.96 1.88 6.64
N ARG A 99 -4.19 2.10 5.34
CA ARG A 99 -4.66 1.08 4.42
C ARG A 99 -3.57 0.09 4.00
N TYR A 100 -2.30 0.40 4.21
CA TYR A 100 -1.21 -0.31 3.54
C TYR A 100 -0.25 -0.96 4.53
N GLY A 101 0.21 -2.15 4.18
CA GLY A 101 1.26 -2.82 4.91
C GLY A 101 2.00 -3.86 4.10
N PHE A 102 2.94 -4.55 4.72
CA PHE A 102 3.69 -5.62 4.05
C PHE A 102 4.22 -6.68 5.03
N LEU A 103 4.52 -7.86 4.48
CA LEU A 103 5.32 -8.89 5.12
C LEU A 103 6.65 -8.97 4.37
N LEU A 104 7.73 -9.06 5.13
CA LEU A 104 9.09 -9.18 4.62
C LEU A 104 9.67 -10.51 5.08
N THR A 105 10.02 -11.38 4.14
CA THR A 105 10.67 -12.67 4.40
C THR A 105 11.99 -12.77 3.61
N PRO A 106 12.85 -13.75 3.90
CA PRO A 106 14.02 -14.03 3.08
C PRO A 106 13.70 -14.40 1.61
N GLY A 107 12.52 -14.96 1.34
CA GLY A 107 12.10 -15.40 0.01
C GLY A 107 11.33 -14.36 -0.80
N GLU A 108 10.62 -13.45 -0.14
CA GLU A 108 9.71 -12.52 -0.81
C GLU A 108 9.32 -11.29 0.02
N VAL A 109 8.62 -10.37 -0.65
CA VAL A 109 7.80 -9.34 -0.01
C VAL A 109 6.34 -9.56 -0.40
N VAL A 110 5.47 -9.64 0.61
CA VAL A 110 4.02 -9.66 0.39
C VAL A 110 3.46 -8.29 0.75
N VAL A 111 3.06 -7.53 -0.26
CA VAL A 111 2.42 -6.22 -0.05
C VAL A 111 0.93 -6.40 0.18
N VAL A 112 0.35 -5.56 1.04
CA VAL A 112 -1.02 -5.71 1.53
C VAL A 112 -1.76 -4.38 1.44
N ARG A 113 -3.02 -4.44 1.02
CA ARG A 113 -4.02 -3.37 1.10
C ARG A 113 -5.19 -3.87 1.95
N VAL A 114 -5.57 -3.09 2.95
CA VAL A 114 -6.56 -3.43 3.96
C VAL A 114 -7.74 -2.48 3.87
N SER A 115 -8.96 -3.00 3.85
CA SER A 115 -10.18 -2.20 4.07
C SER A 115 -10.82 -2.66 5.38
N GLY A 116 -11.26 -1.71 6.19
CA GLY A 116 -11.77 -1.94 7.54
C GLY A 116 -12.17 -0.63 8.20
N THR A 117 -12.38 -0.67 9.50
CA THR A 117 -12.75 0.50 10.30
C THR A 117 -11.68 0.70 11.36
N HIS A 118 -11.14 1.91 11.46
CA HIS A 118 -10.09 2.25 12.41
C HIS A 118 -10.54 1.96 13.85
N ASN A 119 -9.67 1.30 14.62
CA ASN A 119 -9.91 0.87 16.02
C ASN A 119 -11.14 -0.03 16.24
N ASP A 120 -11.76 -0.59 15.20
CA ASP A 120 -12.79 -1.62 15.32
C ASP A 120 -12.22 -3.00 14.97
N TYR A 121 -11.76 -3.70 16.01
CA TYR A 121 -11.23 -5.06 15.89
C TYR A 121 -12.33 -6.13 15.80
N THR A 122 -13.60 -5.76 15.96
CA THR A 122 -14.74 -6.68 15.88
C THR A 122 -15.24 -6.84 14.45
N GLN A 123 -15.07 -5.80 13.63
CA GLN A 123 -15.44 -5.83 12.22
C GLN A 123 -14.41 -6.60 11.38
N SER A 124 -14.91 -7.46 10.49
CA SER A 124 -14.05 -8.15 9.54
C SER A 124 -13.40 -7.16 8.57
N CYS A 125 -12.08 -7.26 8.43
CA CYS A 125 -11.34 -6.53 7.41
C CYS A 125 -11.30 -7.32 6.09
N ARG A 126 -11.26 -6.59 4.97
CA ARG A 126 -10.89 -7.17 3.67
C ARG A 126 -9.39 -6.97 3.46
N ILE A 127 -8.70 -8.06 3.18
CA ILE A 127 -7.25 -8.07 2.94
C ILE A 127 -7.02 -8.45 1.48
N GLU A 128 -6.39 -7.56 0.73
CA GLU A 128 -5.90 -7.80 -0.62
C GLU A 128 -4.37 -7.83 -0.56
N TRP A 129 -3.74 -8.79 -1.23
CA TRP A 129 -2.30 -8.98 -1.12
C TRP A 129 -1.68 -9.43 -2.44
N GLN A 130 -0.38 -9.18 -2.58
CA GLN A 130 0.43 -9.65 -3.70
C GLN A 130 1.81 -10.06 -3.19
N ALA A 131 2.18 -11.32 -3.43
CA ALA A 131 3.52 -11.83 -3.23
C ALA A 131 4.47 -11.37 -4.35
N VAL A 132 5.68 -10.97 -3.98
CA VAL A 132 6.73 -10.50 -4.88
C VAL A 132 8.06 -11.15 -4.48
N PRO A 133 8.53 -12.16 -5.22
CA PRO A 133 9.78 -12.84 -4.88
C PRO A 133 10.98 -11.93 -5.12
N TRP A 134 12.05 -12.11 -4.34
CA TRP A 134 13.28 -11.30 -4.51
C TRP A 134 13.93 -11.44 -5.88
N GLY A 135 13.74 -12.58 -6.55
CA GLY A 135 14.24 -12.83 -7.90
C GLY A 135 13.43 -12.16 -9.03
N ALA A 136 12.29 -11.54 -8.72
CA ALA A 136 11.46 -10.87 -9.71
C ALA A 136 12.22 -9.71 -10.37
N SER A 137 12.37 -9.78 -11.71
CA SER A 137 13.10 -8.79 -12.49
C SER A 137 12.63 -8.77 -13.95
N GLY A 138 12.92 -7.67 -14.64
CA GLY A 138 12.62 -7.50 -16.07
C GLY A 138 11.43 -6.58 -16.36
N PRO A 139 11.18 -6.29 -17.65
CA PRO A 139 10.06 -5.46 -18.08
C PRO A 139 8.72 -6.04 -17.63
N GLN A 140 7.76 -5.17 -17.31
CA GLN A 140 6.39 -5.55 -16.91
C GLN A 140 6.31 -6.47 -15.67
N THR A 141 7.41 -6.63 -14.93
CA THR A 141 7.46 -7.46 -13.72
C THR A 141 7.53 -6.57 -12.50
N LEU A 142 6.63 -6.80 -11.54
CA LEU A 142 6.67 -6.12 -10.24
C LEU A 142 7.87 -6.63 -9.44
N THR A 143 8.79 -5.75 -9.07
CA THR A 143 9.96 -6.07 -8.24
C THR A 143 9.71 -5.66 -6.78
N VAL A 144 10.49 -6.21 -5.85
CA VAL A 144 10.37 -5.88 -4.42
C VAL A 144 10.53 -4.37 -4.15
N GLY A 145 11.52 -3.74 -4.80
CA GLY A 145 11.73 -2.30 -4.63
C GLY A 145 10.54 -1.48 -5.17
N LEU A 146 10.02 -1.88 -6.33
CA LEU A 146 8.88 -1.19 -6.95
C LEU A 146 7.59 -1.40 -6.15
N SER A 147 7.34 -2.59 -5.59
CA SER A 147 6.14 -2.86 -4.80
C SER A 147 6.10 -2.05 -3.51
N LEU A 148 7.22 -1.99 -2.76
CA LEU A 148 7.35 -1.20 -1.54
C LEU A 148 7.25 0.32 -1.83
N TRP A 149 7.92 0.79 -2.89
CA TRP A 149 7.78 2.18 -3.32
C TRP A 149 6.33 2.51 -3.68
N PHE A 150 5.65 1.62 -4.42
CA PHE A 150 4.28 1.85 -4.87
C PHE A 150 3.30 1.97 -3.70
N ILE A 151 3.32 1.05 -2.74
CA ILE A 151 2.45 1.14 -1.55
C ILE A 151 2.80 2.33 -0.66
N ALA A 152 4.07 2.72 -0.58
CA ALA A 152 4.47 3.95 0.10
C ALA A 152 3.83 5.18 -0.58
N MET A 153 3.90 5.29 -1.91
CA MET A 153 3.29 6.42 -2.63
C MET A 153 1.77 6.46 -2.48
N MET A 154 1.11 5.30 -2.52
CA MET A 154 -0.34 5.24 -2.29
C MET A 154 -0.71 5.68 -0.88
N SER A 155 0.08 5.26 0.12
CA SER A 155 -0.16 5.63 1.52
C SER A 155 0.00 7.12 1.78
N LEU A 156 0.89 7.80 1.05
CA LEU A 156 1.12 9.23 1.19
C LEU A 156 0.02 10.10 0.55
N ASN A 157 -0.84 9.53 -0.30
CA ASN A 157 -1.97 10.26 -0.85
C ASN A 157 -3.06 10.37 0.23
N PRO A 158 -3.44 11.59 0.70
CA PRO A 158 -4.39 11.75 1.79
C PRO A 158 -5.77 11.12 1.55
N ALA A 159 -6.22 11.05 0.29
CA ALA A 159 -7.49 10.40 -0.07
C ALA A 159 -7.44 8.86 0.00
N HIS A 160 -6.24 8.29 0.10
CA HIS A 160 -5.99 6.85 0.05
C HIS A 160 -5.25 6.30 1.26
N HIS A 161 -4.63 7.17 2.07
CA HIS A 161 -3.94 6.84 3.31
C HIS A 161 -4.82 6.03 4.27
N GLY A 162 -5.93 6.65 4.68
CA GLY A 162 -6.83 6.13 5.71
C GLY A 162 -7.51 4.84 5.31
N LEU A 163 -7.94 4.08 6.32
CA LEU A 163 -8.81 2.94 6.09
C LEU A 163 -10.11 3.40 5.41
N CYS A 164 -10.69 2.47 4.66
CA CYS A 164 -12.01 2.65 4.08
C CYS A 164 -12.85 1.40 4.37
N PRO A 165 -14.19 1.53 4.38
CA PRO A 165 -15.07 0.38 4.57
C PRO A 165 -14.74 -0.77 3.61
N PRO A 166 -14.91 -2.04 4.04
CA PRO A 166 -14.71 -3.19 3.17
C PRO A 166 -15.46 -3.07 1.84
N GLY A 167 -14.74 -3.18 0.72
CA GLY A 167 -15.31 -3.04 -0.63
C GLY A 167 -15.38 -1.61 -1.17
N ALA A 168 -15.10 -0.58 -0.35
CA ALA A 168 -15.07 0.81 -0.80
C ALA A 168 -13.73 1.21 -1.46
N ALA A 169 -12.67 0.42 -1.29
CA ALA A 169 -11.37 0.68 -1.92
C ALA A 169 -11.50 0.61 -3.45
N PRO A 170 -11.17 1.69 -4.19
CA PRO A 170 -11.24 1.66 -5.64
C PRO A 170 -10.20 0.68 -6.24
N PRO A 171 -10.46 0.14 -7.44
CA PRO A 171 -9.47 -0.65 -8.17
C PRO A 171 -8.17 0.13 -8.41
N LEU A 172 -7.01 -0.52 -8.29
CA LEU A 172 -5.70 0.14 -8.40
C LEU A 172 -5.44 0.80 -9.76
N ASN A 173 -6.10 0.33 -10.81
CA ASN A 173 -5.99 0.80 -12.20
C ASN A 173 -7.16 1.71 -12.60
N LEU A 174 -7.85 2.36 -11.65
CA LEU A 174 -8.96 3.27 -11.91
C LEU A 174 -8.48 4.64 -12.41
N TRP A 175 -9.07 5.09 -13.51
CA TRP A 175 -8.90 6.41 -14.09
C TRP A 175 -10.25 7.12 -14.10
N LEU A 176 -10.28 8.34 -13.58
CA LEU A 176 -11.47 9.19 -13.55
C LEU A 176 -11.50 10.05 -14.81
N ARG A 177 -12.63 10.01 -15.52
CA ARG A 177 -12.90 10.79 -16.72
C ARG A 177 -13.40 12.17 -16.33
N TYR A 178 -12.75 13.20 -16.87
CA TYR A 178 -13.13 14.60 -16.77
C TYR A 178 -13.43 15.12 -18.17
N GLN A 179 -14.51 15.89 -18.29
CA GLN A 179 -14.84 16.62 -19.50
C GLN A 179 -14.76 18.11 -19.19
N ASP A 180 -14.03 18.85 -20.00
CA ASP A 180 -14.06 20.30 -19.93
C ASP A 180 -15.34 20.85 -20.61
N PRO A 181 -15.67 22.14 -20.41
CA PRO A 181 -16.82 22.78 -21.07
C PRO A 181 -16.71 22.82 -22.61
N ALA A 182 -15.53 22.62 -23.17
CA ALA A 182 -15.28 22.56 -24.61
C ALA A 182 -15.45 21.13 -25.18
N GLY A 183 -15.75 20.14 -24.33
CA GLY A 183 -15.95 18.74 -24.71
C GLY A 183 -14.66 17.91 -24.78
N VAL A 184 -13.51 18.48 -24.41
CA VAL A 184 -12.24 17.74 -24.36
C VAL A 184 -12.27 16.80 -23.15
N THR A 185 -12.02 15.52 -23.43
CA THR A 185 -11.96 14.49 -22.40
C THR A 185 -10.53 14.26 -21.94
N ALA A 186 -10.31 14.31 -20.64
CA ALA A 186 -9.04 13.96 -20.00
C ALA A 186 -9.27 12.92 -18.89
N TYR A 187 -8.26 12.09 -18.64
CA TYR A 187 -8.31 11.04 -17.64
C TYR A 187 -7.30 11.30 -16.54
N LYS A 188 -7.70 11.13 -15.28
CA LYS A 188 -6.83 11.29 -14.12
C LYS A 188 -6.78 10.00 -13.31
N HIS A 189 -5.58 9.47 -13.10
CA HIS A 189 -5.39 8.29 -12.25
C HIS A 189 -5.68 8.63 -10.79
N HIS A 190 -6.53 7.84 -10.10
CA HIS A 190 -7.02 8.23 -8.78
C HIS A 190 -5.93 8.25 -7.69
N LEU A 191 -4.94 7.33 -7.75
CA LEU A 191 -3.85 7.26 -6.77
C LEU A 191 -2.73 8.26 -7.05
N SER A 192 -2.31 8.33 -8.31
CA SER A 192 -1.10 9.08 -8.69
C SER A 192 -1.39 10.50 -9.15
N LEU A 193 -2.67 10.81 -9.40
CA LEU A 193 -3.18 12.05 -9.96
C LEU A 193 -2.60 12.42 -11.32
N ARG A 194 -1.90 11.48 -11.98
CA ARG A 194 -1.39 11.63 -13.34
C ARG A 194 -2.55 11.85 -14.29
N GLN A 195 -2.42 12.85 -15.16
CA GLN A 195 -3.37 13.14 -16.22
C GLN A 195 -2.84 12.65 -17.56
N VAL A 196 -3.73 12.11 -18.38
CA VAL A 196 -3.47 11.65 -19.76
C VAL A 196 -4.72 11.88 -20.62
N PHE A 197 -4.53 11.94 -21.93
CA PHE A 197 -5.65 11.95 -22.89
C PHE A 197 -6.02 10.54 -23.36
N ASP A 198 -5.07 9.60 -23.31
CA ASP A 198 -5.27 8.19 -23.63
C ASP A 198 -4.83 7.33 -22.44
N PRO A 199 -5.75 6.61 -21.77
CA PRO A 199 -5.40 5.78 -20.62
C PRO A 199 -4.63 4.52 -21.04
N PRO A 200 -3.77 3.99 -20.17
CA PRO A 200 -2.99 2.80 -20.49
C PRO A 200 -3.88 1.56 -20.69
N ALA A 201 -3.36 0.57 -21.42
CA ALA A 201 -4.05 -0.71 -21.61
C ALA A 201 -4.46 -1.35 -20.27
N GLY A 202 -5.69 -1.83 -20.20
CA GLY A 202 -6.27 -2.41 -18.98
C GLY A 202 -6.72 -1.40 -17.93
N ALA A 203 -6.73 -0.09 -18.24
CA ALA A 203 -7.32 0.92 -17.37
C ALA A 203 -8.82 0.70 -17.18
N LEU A 204 -9.29 0.81 -15.94
CA LEU A 204 -10.72 0.92 -15.64
C LEU A 204 -11.10 2.40 -15.64
N VAL A 205 -12.16 2.76 -16.37
CA VAL A 205 -12.61 4.15 -16.46
C VAL A 205 -13.90 4.33 -15.67
N GLY A 206 -13.91 5.30 -14.77
CA GLY A 206 -15.11 5.78 -14.08
C GLY A 206 -15.33 7.26 -14.36
N ASP A 207 -16.54 7.75 -14.13
CA ASP A 207 -16.82 9.18 -14.22
C ASP A 207 -16.33 9.90 -12.97
N ALA A 208 -15.71 11.06 -13.15
CA ALA A 208 -15.36 11.92 -12.03
C ALA A 208 -16.64 12.42 -11.34
N PRO A 209 -16.63 12.56 -10.00
CA PRO A 209 -17.73 13.23 -9.31
C PRO A 209 -17.90 14.67 -9.84
N PRO A 210 -19.14 15.19 -9.89
CA PRO A 210 -19.38 16.57 -10.28
C PRO A 210 -18.60 17.51 -9.35
N THR A 211 -17.87 18.43 -9.94
CA THR A 211 -17.12 19.50 -9.26
C THR A 211 -18.04 20.57 -8.71
#